data_AF-A0A7X5DB25-F1
#
_entry.id   AF-A0A7X5DB25-F1
#
_cell.length_a   1.000
_cell.length_b   1.000
_cell.length_c   1.000
_cell.angle_alpha   90.00
_cell.angle_beta   90.00
_cell.angle_gamma   90.00
#
_symmetry.space_group_name_H-M   'P 1'
#
loop_
_entity.id
_entity.type
_entity.pdbx_description
1 polymer ?
#
loop_
_entity_poly.entity_id
_entity_poly.type
_entity_poly.pdbx_seq_one_letter_code
_entity_poly.pdbx_strand_id
1 'polypeptide(L)'
;MPQATDWADVRVVGIPRALLFYRFGVLWTTFFEGIGRTVVVSDATDKAIADEGERLSVDECCLASKVFIGHVASLVGRCDAVFVPSYPTGDHRAGFCTKFQSATDMVKSTFRDQRLRVVSCEVRDARKMKDVRRPFEEMAARMGVSPRDGRRAFKAAWDAQEAHDKALSDAQVRLMRSLDERRAAARGAAGGAGAASTDAAPLGILVVAHPYITHDPYLSGAVVDALSDMGATVVYADAVDHDKAYKKSFEFSDTMPWL
;
A
#
# COMPACT_ATOMS: atom_id res chain seq x y z
N MET A 1 24.17 -15.86 13.38
CA MET A 1 24.56 -15.43 12.03
C MET A 1 23.48 -15.91 11.08
N PRO A 2 22.94 -15.09 10.16
CA PRO A 2 21.96 -15.56 9.19
C PRO A 2 22.64 -16.64 8.33
N GLN A 3 22.09 -17.84 8.30
CA GLN A 3 22.57 -18.90 7.42
C GLN A 3 22.31 -18.44 5.98
N ALA A 4 23.32 -18.58 5.12
CA ALA A 4 23.39 -17.90 3.82
C ALA A 4 22.28 -18.30 2.82
N THR A 5 21.40 -19.23 3.16
CA THR A 5 20.42 -19.85 2.25
C THR A 5 19.11 -20.30 2.91
N ASP A 6 18.61 -19.60 3.95
CA ASP A 6 17.39 -20.01 4.69
C ASP A 6 16.11 -20.10 3.84
N TRP A 7 16.12 -19.49 2.64
CA TRP A 7 14.97 -19.41 1.73
C TRP A 7 15.30 -19.86 0.30
N ALA A 8 16.41 -20.57 0.08
CA ALA A 8 16.84 -20.98 -1.25
C ALA A 8 15.85 -21.93 -1.96
N ASP A 9 15.12 -22.71 -1.17
CA ASP A 9 14.10 -23.67 -1.60
C ASP A 9 12.73 -23.04 -1.88
N VAL A 10 12.48 -21.79 -1.44
CA VAL A 10 11.22 -21.08 -1.67
C VAL A 10 11.05 -20.80 -3.16
N ARG A 11 9.99 -21.32 -3.78
CA ARG A 11 9.64 -21.09 -5.20
C ARG A 11 8.40 -20.23 -5.35
N VAL A 12 7.43 -20.39 -4.46
CA VAL A 12 6.16 -19.66 -4.44
C VAL A 12 6.11 -18.75 -3.23
N VAL A 13 6.00 -17.44 -3.46
CA VAL A 13 5.91 -16.41 -2.42
C VAL A 13 4.47 -15.88 -2.36
N GLY A 14 3.84 -16.04 -1.20
CA GLY A 14 2.55 -15.45 -0.90
C GLY A 14 2.70 -13.98 -0.50
N ILE A 15 1.88 -13.08 -1.04
CA ILE A 15 1.85 -11.67 -0.68
C ILE A 15 0.43 -11.30 -0.21
N PRO A 16 0.24 -10.91 1.07
CA PRO A 16 -1.07 -10.46 1.54
C PRO A 16 -1.47 -9.17 0.82
N ARG A 17 -2.66 -9.14 0.19
CA ARG A 17 -3.31 -7.95 -0.40
C ARG A 17 -3.88 -7.04 0.68
N ALA A 18 -3.03 -6.64 1.62
CA ALA A 18 -3.40 -5.80 2.74
C ALA A 18 -2.23 -4.90 3.14
N LEU A 19 -2.55 -3.87 3.93
CA LEU A 19 -1.57 -2.90 4.41
C LEU A 19 -0.73 -2.35 3.24
N LEU A 20 0.59 -2.29 3.38
CA LEU A 20 1.47 -1.67 2.41
C LEU A 20 1.52 -2.34 1.03
N PHE A 21 0.78 -3.44 0.79
CA PHE A 21 0.55 -3.93 -0.57
C PHE A 21 -0.05 -2.86 -1.47
N TYR A 22 -1.01 -2.07 -0.97
CA TYR A 22 -1.63 -1.00 -1.76
C TYR A 22 -0.66 0.15 -2.09
N ARG A 23 0.52 0.18 -1.44
CA ARG A 23 1.57 1.16 -1.74
C ARG A 23 2.76 0.58 -2.51
N PHE A 24 3.17 -0.64 -2.19
CA PHE A 24 4.41 -1.26 -2.69
C PHE A 24 4.18 -2.60 -3.39
N GLY A 25 2.93 -2.96 -3.66
CA GLY A 25 2.57 -4.25 -4.28
C GLY A 25 3.29 -4.47 -5.60
N VAL A 26 3.38 -3.44 -6.46
CA VAL A 26 4.10 -3.50 -7.74
C VAL A 26 5.59 -3.76 -7.51
N LEU A 27 6.22 -3.07 -6.57
CA LEU A 27 7.62 -3.32 -6.20
C LEU A 27 7.81 -4.76 -5.73
N TRP A 28 6.94 -5.25 -4.84
CA TRP A 28 7.07 -6.59 -4.27
C TRP A 28 6.87 -7.68 -5.33
N THR A 29 5.80 -7.61 -6.12
CA THR A 29 5.50 -8.61 -7.15
C THR A 29 6.60 -8.64 -8.20
N THR A 30 6.96 -7.47 -8.76
CA THR A 30 7.99 -7.34 -9.81
C THR A 30 9.34 -7.83 -9.31
N PHE A 31 9.68 -7.58 -8.05
CA PHE A 31 10.93 -8.06 -7.48
C PHE A 31 10.98 -9.59 -7.40
N PHE A 32 9.97 -10.22 -6.78
CA PHE A 32 9.96 -11.66 -6.60
C PHE A 32 9.91 -12.41 -7.95
N GLU A 33 9.11 -11.93 -8.89
CA GLU A 33 9.09 -12.43 -10.27
C GLU A 33 10.45 -12.23 -10.96
N GLY A 34 11.07 -11.06 -10.78
CA GLY A 34 12.36 -10.71 -11.36
C GLY A 34 13.53 -11.57 -10.84
N ILE A 35 13.42 -12.13 -9.64
CA ILE A 35 14.37 -13.12 -9.11
C ILE A 35 13.95 -14.58 -9.33
N GLY A 36 12.92 -14.81 -10.15
CA GLY A 36 12.48 -16.14 -10.60
C GLY A 36 11.56 -16.88 -9.63
N ARG A 37 10.78 -16.16 -8.81
CA ARG A 37 9.76 -16.76 -7.94
C ARG A 37 8.37 -16.56 -8.51
N THR A 38 7.49 -17.52 -8.28
CA THR A 38 6.07 -17.37 -8.54
C THR A 38 5.45 -16.57 -7.39
N VAL A 39 4.63 -15.58 -7.72
CA VAL A 39 3.95 -14.76 -6.72
C VAL A 39 2.47 -15.14 -6.67
N VAL A 40 1.97 -15.37 -5.45
CA VAL A 40 0.54 -15.57 -5.19
C VAL A 40 0.09 -14.43 -4.29
N VAL A 41 -0.73 -13.53 -4.83
CA VAL A 41 -1.35 -12.48 -4.03
C VAL A 41 -2.66 -13.03 -3.46
N SER A 42 -2.98 -12.75 -2.19
CA SER A 42 -4.30 -13.12 -1.66
C SER A 42 -5.42 -12.42 -2.43
N ASP A 43 -6.63 -12.96 -2.29
CA ASP A 43 -7.82 -12.48 -2.99
C ASP A 43 -8.22 -11.08 -2.51
N ALA A 44 -9.22 -10.48 -3.16
CA ALA A 44 -9.80 -9.24 -2.65
C ALA A 44 -10.40 -9.48 -1.25
N THR A 45 -10.29 -8.49 -0.35
CA THR A 45 -10.86 -8.59 0.98
C THR A 45 -12.37 -8.84 0.87
N ASP A 46 -12.83 -9.90 1.52
CA ASP A 46 -14.23 -10.20 1.71
C ASP A 46 -14.54 -10.42 3.19
N LYS A 47 -15.82 -10.70 3.48
CA LYS A 47 -16.26 -10.96 4.85
C LYS A 47 -15.57 -12.19 5.46
N ALA A 48 -15.27 -13.22 4.68
CA ALA A 48 -14.64 -14.44 5.19
C ALA A 48 -13.19 -14.17 5.63
N ILE A 49 -12.44 -13.40 4.83
CA ILE A 49 -11.08 -12.96 5.17
C ILE A 49 -11.11 -12.07 6.41
N ALA A 50 -12.05 -11.12 6.49
CA ALA A 50 -12.17 -10.23 7.63
C ALA A 50 -12.53 -10.97 8.92
N ASP A 51 -13.51 -11.88 8.87
CA ASP A 51 -13.97 -12.67 10.01
C ASP A 51 -12.90 -13.65 10.50
N GLU A 52 -12.14 -14.28 9.58
CA GLU A 52 -11.02 -15.14 9.95
C GLU A 52 -9.87 -14.32 10.58
N GLY A 53 -9.63 -13.12 10.06
CA GLY A 53 -8.71 -12.16 10.63
C GLY A 53 -9.08 -11.74 12.05
N GLU A 54 -10.36 -11.49 12.30
CA GLU A 54 -10.91 -11.22 13.64
C GLU A 54 -10.67 -12.40 14.58
N ARG A 55 -11.04 -13.62 14.14
CA ARG A 55 -10.91 -14.85 14.94
C ARG A 55 -9.47 -15.16 15.36
N LEU A 56 -8.49 -14.84 14.50
CA LEU A 56 -7.07 -15.11 14.73
C LEU A 56 -6.32 -13.98 15.45
N SER A 57 -6.92 -12.80 15.54
CA SER A 57 -6.30 -11.63 16.15
C SER A 57 -6.67 -11.49 17.63
N VAL A 58 -5.87 -10.73 18.36
CA VAL A 58 -6.26 -10.26 19.71
C VAL A 58 -7.30 -9.14 19.58
N ASP A 59 -8.30 -9.11 20.47
CA ASP A 59 -9.47 -8.22 20.42
C ASP A 59 -9.13 -6.72 20.18
N GLU A 60 -8.01 -6.24 20.71
CA GLU A 60 -7.57 -4.83 20.66
C GLU A 60 -6.79 -4.42 19.37
N CYS A 61 -6.78 -5.27 18.34
CA CYS A 61 -6.15 -4.92 17.05
C CYS A 61 -7.03 -4.00 16.19
N CYS A 62 -6.44 -3.06 15.46
CA CYS A 62 -7.19 -2.28 14.47
C CYS A 62 -7.68 -3.19 13.32
N LEU A 63 -8.80 -2.83 12.69
CA LEU A 63 -9.43 -3.60 11.63
C LEU A 63 -8.46 -3.95 10.49
N ALA A 64 -7.61 -3.01 10.06
CA ALA A 64 -6.61 -3.25 9.02
C ALA A 64 -5.60 -4.34 9.40
N SER A 65 -5.20 -4.40 10.68
CA SER A 65 -4.31 -5.45 11.18
C SER A 65 -5.02 -6.81 11.23
N LYS A 66 -6.32 -6.83 11.57
CA LYS A 66 -7.11 -8.07 11.60
C LYS A 66 -7.29 -8.62 10.19
N VAL A 67 -7.72 -7.78 9.25
CA VAL A 67 -7.82 -8.12 7.82
C VAL A 67 -6.49 -8.62 7.26
N PHE A 68 -5.37 -7.97 7.61
CA PHE A 68 -4.04 -8.47 7.24
C PHE A 68 -3.76 -9.90 7.71
N ILE A 69 -4.08 -10.23 8.96
CA ILE A 69 -3.94 -11.60 9.47
C ILE A 69 -4.86 -12.57 8.71
N GLY A 70 -6.09 -12.16 8.39
CA GLY A 70 -7.00 -12.92 7.54
C GLY A 70 -6.42 -13.21 6.14
N HIS A 71 -5.79 -12.21 5.52
CA HIS A 71 -5.10 -12.40 4.24
C HIS A 71 -3.95 -13.38 4.35
N VAL A 72 -3.18 -13.34 5.43
CA VAL A 72 -2.12 -14.32 5.68
C VAL A 72 -2.71 -15.71 5.87
N ALA A 73 -3.81 -15.85 6.64
CA ALA A 73 -4.51 -17.12 6.82
C ALA A 73 -4.97 -17.69 5.48
N SER A 74 -5.50 -16.85 4.60
CA SER A 74 -5.93 -17.26 3.26
C SER A 74 -4.78 -17.82 2.42
N LEU A 75 -3.52 -17.41 2.66
CA LEU A 75 -2.34 -17.87 1.91
C LEU A 75 -1.76 -19.18 2.44
N VAL A 76 -2.15 -19.62 3.64
CA VAL A 76 -1.68 -20.89 4.20
C VAL A 76 -2.05 -22.05 3.26
N GLY A 77 -1.05 -22.86 2.89
CA GLY A 77 -1.22 -23.97 1.95
C GLY A 77 -1.23 -23.59 0.47
N ARG A 78 -1.15 -22.29 0.11
CA ARG A 78 -1.09 -21.81 -1.29
C ARG A 78 0.30 -21.37 -1.73
N CYS A 79 1.28 -21.29 -0.82
CA CYS A 79 2.64 -20.84 -1.10
C CYS A 79 3.66 -21.49 -0.16
N ASP A 80 4.95 -21.47 -0.52
CA ASP A 80 6.03 -22.03 0.28
C ASP A 80 6.38 -21.13 1.48
N ALA A 81 6.22 -19.81 1.31
CA ALA A 81 6.40 -18.81 2.34
C ALA A 81 5.59 -17.55 2.04
N VAL A 82 5.19 -16.82 3.08
CA VAL A 82 4.54 -15.51 2.95
C VAL A 82 5.57 -14.40 3.15
N PHE A 83 5.54 -13.39 2.28
CA PHE A 83 6.34 -12.19 2.43
C PHE A 83 5.66 -11.20 3.37
N VAL A 84 6.34 -10.89 4.48
CA VAL A 84 5.87 -9.92 5.48
C VAL A 84 7.04 -9.03 5.89
N PRO A 85 7.24 -7.88 5.22
CA PRO A 85 8.28 -6.93 5.60
C PRO A 85 7.95 -6.22 6.91
N SER A 86 8.97 -5.83 7.66
CA SER A 86 8.85 -4.95 8.82
C SER A 86 9.39 -3.55 8.52
N TYR A 87 8.75 -2.55 9.11
CA TYR A 87 9.12 -1.14 8.91
C TYR A 87 9.43 -0.50 10.26
N PRO A 88 10.64 -0.68 10.80
CA PRO A 88 11.04 -0.05 12.06
C PRO A 88 11.05 1.48 11.94
N THR A 89 10.81 2.19 13.06
CA THR A 89 10.94 3.65 13.09
C THR A 89 12.41 4.04 12.89
N GLY A 90 12.72 4.59 11.72
CA GLY A 90 14.06 5.10 11.41
C GLY A 90 14.33 6.49 11.97
N ASP A 91 13.28 7.26 12.24
CA ASP A 91 13.33 8.66 12.71
C ASP A 91 12.05 9.02 13.49
N HIS A 92 12.15 9.86 14.52
CA HIS A 92 11.02 10.31 15.36
C HIS A 92 9.88 10.98 14.60
N ARG A 93 10.15 11.49 13.38
CA ARG A 93 9.15 12.10 12.47
C ARG A 93 8.74 11.22 11.30
N ALA A 94 9.33 10.03 11.19
CA ALA A 94 9.05 9.07 10.11
C ALA A 94 8.94 7.66 10.69
N GLY A 95 7.86 7.46 11.44
CA GLY A 95 7.52 6.18 12.04
C GLY A 95 6.29 5.56 11.39
N PHE A 96 6.32 4.25 11.21
CA PHE A 96 5.10 3.48 11.01
C PHE A 96 4.50 3.11 12.37
N CYS A 97 3.19 2.82 12.41
CA CYS A 97 2.58 2.33 13.63
C CYS A 97 3.21 1.00 14.06
N THR A 98 3.07 0.65 15.34
CA THR A 98 3.67 -0.55 15.94
C THR A 98 3.27 -1.85 15.24
N LYS A 99 2.12 -1.88 14.54
CA LYS A 99 1.68 -3.03 13.75
C LYS A 99 2.57 -3.31 12.53
N PHE A 100 3.12 -2.28 11.88
CA PHE A 100 4.08 -2.48 10.78
C PHE A 100 5.45 -2.91 11.28
N GLN A 101 5.85 -2.44 12.46
CA GLN A 101 7.12 -2.81 13.08
C GLN A 101 7.09 -4.28 13.51
N SER A 102 5.96 -4.74 14.03
CA SER A 102 5.77 -6.10 14.57
C SER A 102 5.10 -7.07 13.59
N ALA A 103 4.76 -6.67 12.35
CA ALA A 103 3.97 -7.47 11.41
C ALA A 103 4.55 -8.88 11.22
N THR A 104 5.85 -8.96 10.99
CA THR A 104 6.58 -10.23 10.81
C THR A 104 6.45 -11.13 12.02
N ASP A 105 6.60 -10.59 13.23
CA ASP A 105 6.57 -11.38 14.47
C ASP A 105 5.15 -11.76 14.86
N MET A 106 4.17 -10.87 14.63
CA MET A 106 2.75 -11.19 14.79
C MET A 106 2.37 -12.39 13.91
N VAL A 107 2.75 -12.38 12.64
CA VAL A 107 2.46 -13.50 11.72
C VAL A 107 3.14 -14.78 12.18
N LYS A 108 4.43 -14.74 12.52
CA LYS A 108 5.15 -15.92 13.03
C LYS A 108 4.51 -16.49 14.31
N SER A 109 3.99 -15.62 15.18
CA SER A 109 3.36 -16.04 16.43
C SER A 109 1.98 -16.63 16.18
N THR A 110 1.13 -15.95 15.40
CA THR A 110 -0.23 -16.38 15.09
C THR A 110 -0.25 -17.71 14.34
N PHE A 111 0.68 -17.93 13.41
CA PHE A 111 0.72 -19.12 12.55
C PHE A 111 1.80 -20.14 12.94
N ARG A 112 2.22 -20.12 14.21
CA ARG A 112 3.31 -20.98 14.72
C ARG A 112 3.01 -22.46 14.53
N ASP A 113 1.80 -22.88 14.86
CA ASP A 113 1.40 -24.30 14.84
C ASP A 113 1.23 -24.83 13.42
N GLN A 114 0.90 -23.95 12.47
CA GLN A 114 0.85 -24.25 11.04
C GLN A 114 2.24 -24.28 10.39
N ARG A 115 3.30 -23.94 11.15
CA ARG A 115 4.70 -23.87 10.68
C ARG A 115 4.86 -23.00 9.43
N LEU A 116 4.08 -21.92 9.33
CA LEU A 116 4.12 -21.00 8.20
C LEU A 116 5.51 -20.36 8.11
N ARG A 117 6.16 -20.49 6.96
CA ARG A 117 7.44 -19.81 6.70
C ARG A 117 7.16 -18.36 6.34
N VAL A 118 7.90 -17.46 6.98
CA VAL A 118 7.81 -16.02 6.74
C VAL A 118 9.13 -15.52 6.16
N VAL A 119 9.07 -15.06 4.91
CA VAL A 119 10.14 -14.29 4.29
C VAL A 119 9.96 -12.84 4.70
N SER A 120 11.02 -12.20 5.17
CA SER A 120 10.95 -10.85 5.68
C SER A 120 12.23 -10.08 5.41
N CYS A 121 12.08 -8.76 5.27
CA CYS A 121 13.18 -7.82 5.26
C CYS A 121 12.79 -6.61 6.13
N GLU A 122 13.78 -5.88 6.63
CA GLU A 122 13.55 -4.68 7.45
C GLU A 122 13.80 -3.43 6.61
N VAL A 123 12.76 -2.63 6.38
CA VAL A 123 12.85 -1.40 5.58
C VAL A 123 12.83 -0.19 6.50
N ARG A 124 13.99 0.43 6.70
CA ARG A 124 14.16 1.55 7.66
C ARG A 124 13.47 2.85 7.26
N ASP A 125 13.56 3.22 5.98
CA ASP A 125 12.90 4.41 5.43
C ASP A 125 12.41 4.07 4.02
N ALA A 126 11.10 3.87 3.91
CA ALA A 126 10.48 3.48 2.64
C ALA A 126 10.57 4.59 1.57
N ARG A 127 10.92 5.83 1.94
CA ARG A 127 11.10 6.95 1.00
C ARG A 127 12.50 6.98 0.39
N LYS A 128 13.46 6.27 0.97
CA LYS A 128 14.85 6.28 0.51
C LYS A 128 15.16 4.98 -0.22
N MET A 129 15.37 5.08 -1.53
CA MET A 129 15.72 3.93 -2.38
C MET A 129 16.85 3.07 -1.80
N LYS A 130 17.88 3.67 -1.19
CA LYS A 130 18.99 2.91 -0.58
C LYS A 130 18.54 2.02 0.59
N ASP A 131 17.62 2.52 1.41
CA ASP A 131 17.11 1.84 2.61
C ASP A 131 16.09 0.76 2.26
N VAL A 132 15.49 0.81 1.06
CA VAL A 132 14.68 -0.27 0.50
C VAL A 132 15.55 -1.28 -0.27
N ARG A 133 16.51 -0.82 -1.07
CA ARG A 133 17.34 -1.67 -1.95
C ARG A 133 18.12 -2.72 -1.18
N ARG A 134 18.83 -2.29 -0.14
CA ARG A 134 19.76 -3.17 0.57
C ARG A 134 19.04 -4.37 1.21
N PRO A 135 17.94 -4.21 1.96
CA PRO A 135 17.19 -5.34 2.51
C PRO A 135 16.67 -6.32 1.44
N PHE A 136 16.25 -5.81 0.28
CA PHE A 136 15.81 -6.65 -0.85
C PHE A 136 16.98 -7.42 -1.49
N GLU A 137 18.14 -6.78 -1.71
CA GLU A 137 19.34 -7.46 -2.21
C GLU A 137 19.83 -8.55 -1.23
N GLU A 138 19.82 -8.28 0.07
CA GLU A 138 20.16 -9.26 1.11
C GLU A 138 19.16 -10.42 1.16
N MET A 139 17.86 -10.13 1.01
CA MET A 139 16.81 -11.15 0.90
C MET A 139 16.99 -12.03 -0.35
N ALA A 140 17.32 -11.45 -1.51
CA ALA A 140 17.63 -12.21 -2.73
C ALA A 140 18.81 -13.17 -2.52
N ALA A 141 19.87 -12.69 -1.86
CA ALA A 141 21.04 -13.51 -1.57
C ALA A 141 20.67 -14.73 -0.69
N ARG A 142 19.82 -14.55 0.33
CA ARG A 142 19.29 -15.64 1.17
C ARG A 142 18.39 -16.62 0.41
N MET A 143 17.88 -16.23 -0.74
CA MET A 143 17.15 -17.09 -1.68
C MET A 143 18.07 -17.75 -2.73
N GLY A 144 19.39 -17.60 -2.60
CA GLY A 144 20.37 -18.19 -3.52
C GLY A 144 20.54 -17.42 -4.84
N VAL A 145 20.10 -16.16 -4.90
CA VAL A 145 20.21 -15.32 -6.10
C VAL A 145 21.55 -14.60 -6.11
N SER A 146 22.18 -14.49 -7.28
CA SER A 146 23.46 -13.77 -7.39
C SER A 146 23.27 -12.27 -7.07
N PRO A 147 24.28 -11.57 -6.49
CA PRO A 147 24.17 -10.14 -6.21
C PRO A 147 23.86 -9.29 -7.43
N ARG A 148 24.34 -9.70 -8.62
CA ARG A 148 24.06 -9.02 -9.90
C ARG A 148 22.59 -9.14 -10.27
N ASP A 149 22.03 -10.33 -10.16
CA ASP A 149 20.64 -10.59 -10.51
C ASP A 149 19.69 -9.94 -9.50
N GLY A 150 20.00 -10.02 -8.20
CA GLY A 150 19.24 -9.33 -7.15
C GLY A 150 19.19 -7.82 -7.34
N ARG A 151 20.32 -7.19 -7.69
CA ARG A 151 20.37 -5.75 -8.01
C ARG A 151 19.57 -5.40 -9.26
N ARG A 152 19.66 -6.22 -10.32
CA ARG A 152 18.91 -6.02 -11.55
C ARG A 152 17.40 -6.11 -11.30
N ALA A 153 16.97 -7.13 -10.56
CA ALA A 153 15.56 -7.33 -10.20
C ALA A 153 15.04 -6.16 -9.34
N PHE A 154 15.81 -5.72 -8.34
CA PHE A 154 15.42 -4.56 -7.53
C PHE A 154 15.27 -3.29 -8.37
N LYS A 155 16.23 -3.02 -9.28
CA LYS A 155 16.13 -1.85 -10.16
C LYS A 155 14.85 -1.90 -11.01
N ALA A 156 14.57 -3.04 -11.65
CA ALA A 156 13.37 -3.21 -12.46
C ALA A 156 12.09 -3.01 -11.62
N ALA A 157 12.05 -3.55 -10.40
CA ALA A 157 10.94 -3.39 -9.48
C ALA A 157 10.74 -1.93 -9.02
N TRP A 158 11.83 -1.21 -8.76
CA TRP A 158 11.79 0.20 -8.39
C TRP A 158 11.27 1.07 -9.55
N ASP A 159 11.82 0.88 -10.76
CA ASP A 159 11.38 1.62 -11.95
C ASP A 159 9.88 1.34 -12.25
N ALA A 160 9.42 0.09 -12.07
CA ALA A 160 8.02 -0.28 -12.23
C ALA A 160 7.10 0.40 -11.19
N GLN A 161 7.54 0.48 -9.93
CA GLN A 161 6.80 1.17 -8.88
C GLN A 161 6.72 2.69 -9.14
N GLU A 162 7.82 3.33 -9.54
CA GLU A 162 7.81 4.76 -9.89
C GLU A 162 6.88 5.04 -11.08
N ALA A 163 6.88 4.18 -12.09
CA ALA A 163 5.97 4.29 -13.23
C ALA A 163 4.50 4.13 -12.81
N HIS A 164 4.21 3.20 -11.88
CA HIS A 164 2.87 3.00 -11.34
C HIS A 164 2.39 4.22 -10.52
N ASP A 165 3.21 4.70 -9.58
CA ASP A 165 2.92 5.88 -8.76
C ASP A 165 2.68 7.11 -9.65
N LYS A 166 3.50 7.29 -10.69
CA LYS A 166 3.32 8.35 -11.67
C LYS A 166 2.00 8.22 -12.44
N ALA A 167 1.64 7.02 -12.87
CA ALA A 167 0.40 6.80 -13.61
C ALA A 167 -0.84 7.13 -12.76
N LEU A 168 -0.84 6.77 -11.47
CA LEU A 168 -1.91 7.12 -10.52
C LEU A 168 -2.00 8.64 -10.31
N SER A 169 -0.86 9.29 -10.08
CA SER A 169 -0.78 10.76 -9.94
C SER A 169 -1.29 11.49 -11.19
N ASP A 170 -0.85 11.07 -12.38
CA ASP A 170 -1.29 11.64 -13.65
C ASP A 170 -2.79 11.42 -13.89
N ALA A 171 -3.33 10.25 -13.50
CA ALA A 171 -4.76 9.96 -13.61
C ALA A 171 -5.59 10.89 -12.72
N GLN A 172 -5.16 11.11 -11.47
CA GLN A 172 -5.84 12.03 -10.57
C GLN A 172 -5.75 13.48 -11.06
N VAL A 173 -4.60 13.92 -11.59
CA VAL A 173 -4.46 15.26 -12.18
C VAL A 173 -5.43 15.46 -13.34
N ARG A 174 -5.62 14.44 -14.19
CA ARG A 174 -6.64 14.50 -15.27
C ARG A 174 -8.05 14.60 -14.69
N LEU A 175 -8.36 13.84 -13.64
CA LEU A 175 -9.67 13.89 -12.97
C LEU A 175 -9.95 15.28 -12.38
N MET A 176 -8.98 15.87 -11.69
CA MET A 176 -9.09 17.23 -11.13
C MET A 176 -9.32 18.27 -12.23
N ARG A 177 -8.59 18.19 -13.35
CA ARG A 177 -8.79 19.08 -14.50
C ARG A 177 -10.21 18.98 -15.06
N SER A 178 -10.73 17.75 -15.22
CA SER A 178 -12.11 17.54 -15.70
C SER A 178 -13.16 18.11 -14.75
N LEU A 179 -12.90 18.11 -13.44
CA LEU A 179 -13.77 18.72 -12.44
C LEU A 179 -13.76 20.25 -12.58
N ASP A 180 -12.60 20.85 -12.75
CA ASP A 180 -12.45 22.30 -12.93
C ASP A 180 -13.14 22.78 -14.22
N GLU A 181 -13.01 22.03 -15.31
CA GLU A 181 -13.71 22.28 -16.57
C GLU A 181 -15.24 22.23 -16.39
N ARG A 182 -15.76 21.19 -15.73
CA ARG A 182 -17.20 21.10 -15.44
C ARG A 182 -17.70 22.21 -14.52
N ARG A 183 -16.91 22.63 -13.53
CA ARG A 183 -17.21 23.78 -12.66
C ARG A 183 -17.22 25.09 -13.44
N ALA A 184 -16.29 25.28 -14.36
CA ALA A 184 -16.26 26.46 -15.23
C ALA A 184 -17.50 26.51 -16.14
N ALA A 185 -17.85 25.39 -16.77
CA ALA A 185 -19.05 25.29 -17.61
C ALA A 185 -20.35 25.58 -16.83
N ALA A 186 -20.49 25.03 -15.62
CA ALA A 186 -21.65 25.28 -14.76
C ALA A 186 -21.77 26.76 -14.37
N ARG A 187 -20.65 27.44 -14.05
CA ARG A 187 -20.64 28.88 -13.78
C ARG A 187 -21.01 29.71 -15.02
N GLY A 188 -20.53 29.32 -16.20
CA GLY A 188 -20.88 29.97 -17.47
C GLY A 188 -22.37 29.86 -17.80
N ALA A 189 -22.99 28.70 -17.54
CA ALA A 189 -24.43 28.50 -17.71
C ALA A 189 -25.27 29.32 -16.70
N ALA A 190 -24.83 29.40 -15.44
CA ALA A 190 -25.51 30.17 -14.39
C ALA A 190 -25.41 31.70 -14.58
N GLY A 191 -24.40 32.21 -15.29
CA GLY A 191 -24.27 33.64 -15.62
C GLY A 191 -25.34 34.17 -16.59
N GLY A 192 -26.07 33.29 -17.29
CA GLY A 192 -27.17 33.65 -18.20
C GLY A 192 -28.58 33.49 -17.62
N ALA A 193 -28.73 32.78 -16.50
CA ALA A 193 -30.00 32.57 -15.82
C ALA A 193 -29.84 33.00 -14.35
N GLY A 194 -30.45 34.13 -13.97
CA GLY A 194 -30.28 34.75 -12.66
C GLY A 194 -30.33 33.74 -11.50
N ALA A 195 -29.30 33.81 -10.65
CA ALA A 195 -29.15 33.09 -9.38
C ALA A 195 -29.48 31.58 -9.45
N ALA A 196 -28.68 30.80 -10.17
CA ALA A 196 -28.69 29.35 -10.00
C ALA A 196 -28.19 29.00 -8.58
N SER A 197 -28.95 28.14 -7.88
CA SER A 197 -28.61 27.61 -6.56
C SER A 197 -27.21 26.99 -6.53
N THR A 198 -26.46 27.22 -5.46
CA THR A 198 -25.15 26.62 -5.18
C THR A 198 -25.16 25.08 -5.19
N ASP A 199 -26.34 24.45 -5.13
CA ASP A 199 -26.55 22.99 -5.17
C ASP A 199 -26.29 22.32 -6.53
N ALA A 200 -26.04 23.08 -7.60
CA ALA A 200 -25.84 22.52 -8.95
C ALA A 200 -24.37 22.39 -9.40
N ALA A 201 -23.41 22.89 -8.60
CA ALA A 201 -22.01 22.87 -9.00
C ALA A 201 -21.37 21.48 -8.73
N PRO A 202 -20.62 20.90 -9.70
CA PRO A 202 -19.92 19.64 -9.50
C PRO A 202 -19.03 19.65 -8.25
N LEU A 203 -19.31 18.74 -7.33
CA LEU A 203 -18.59 18.62 -6.06
C LEU A 203 -17.34 17.74 -6.25
N GLY A 204 -16.22 18.18 -5.65
CA GLY A 204 -15.02 17.37 -5.53
C GLY A 204 -14.75 17.11 -4.07
N ILE A 205 -14.50 15.86 -3.71
CA ILE A 205 -14.26 15.45 -2.32
C ILE A 205 -12.90 14.76 -2.27
N LEU A 206 -12.02 15.30 -1.43
CA LEU A 206 -10.74 14.68 -1.12
C LEU A 206 -10.92 13.68 0.02
N VAL A 207 -10.71 12.40 -0.27
CA VAL A 207 -10.67 11.33 0.71
C VAL A 207 -9.24 11.18 1.23
N VAL A 208 -9.07 11.36 2.53
CA VAL A 208 -7.78 11.30 3.22
C VAL A 208 -7.76 10.09 4.16
N ALA A 209 -7.00 9.09 3.78
CA ALA A 209 -6.67 7.94 4.61
C ALA A 209 -5.45 7.23 4.02
N HIS A 210 -4.96 6.19 4.69
CA HIS A 210 -3.90 5.38 4.12
C HIS A 210 -4.39 4.59 2.89
N PRO A 211 -3.52 4.32 1.89
CA PRO A 211 -3.87 3.59 0.67
C PRO A 211 -4.57 2.25 0.92
N TYR A 212 -4.17 1.58 2.00
CA TYR A 212 -4.68 0.27 2.39
C TYR A 212 -6.05 0.29 3.07
N ILE A 213 -6.61 1.48 3.26
CA ILE A 213 -7.99 1.69 3.66
C ILE A 213 -8.78 2.18 2.44
N THR A 214 -8.27 3.23 1.78
CA THR A 214 -8.97 3.93 0.68
C THR A 214 -9.17 3.08 -0.57
N HIS A 215 -8.25 2.16 -0.85
CA HIS A 215 -8.28 1.31 -2.05
C HIS A 215 -8.72 -0.12 -1.75
N ASP A 216 -9.04 -0.44 -0.50
CA ASP A 216 -9.65 -1.72 -0.13
C ASP A 216 -11.18 -1.59 -0.14
N PRO A 217 -11.88 -2.27 -1.07
CA PRO A 217 -13.33 -2.13 -1.21
C PRO A 217 -14.11 -2.55 0.04
N TYR A 218 -13.61 -3.51 0.81
CA TYR A 218 -14.29 -3.97 2.02
C TYR A 218 -14.16 -2.94 3.16
N LEU A 219 -13.03 -2.26 3.26
CA LEU A 219 -12.75 -1.34 4.37
C LEU A 219 -13.40 0.03 4.19
N SER A 220 -13.41 0.57 2.97
CA SER A 220 -13.97 1.90 2.72
C SER A 220 -14.79 2.04 1.44
N GLY A 221 -14.98 0.96 0.68
CA GLY A 221 -15.73 0.98 -0.58
C GLY A 221 -17.11 1.59 -0.42
N ALA A 222 -17.87 1.19 0.61
CA ALA A 222 -19.19 1.77 0.88
C ALA A 222 -19.18 3.30 1.04
N VAL A 223 -18.11 3.88 1.58
CA VAL A 223 -17.98 5.35 1.70
C VAL A 223 -17.69 5.96 0.34
N VAL A 224 -16.72 5.42 -0.40
CA VAL A 224 -16.32 5.92 -1.74
C VAL A 224 -17.47 5.79 -2.74
N ASP A 225 -18.17 4.65 -2.72
CA ASP A 225 -19.32 4.36 -3.57
C ASP A 225 -20.46 5.34 -3.27
N ALA A 226 -20.81 5.54 -2.00
CA ALA A 226 -21.84 6.50 -1.62
C ALA A 226 -21.50 7.93 -2.07
N LEU A 227 -20.24 8.37 -1.95
CA LEU A 227 -19.80 9.68 -2.45
C LEU A 227 -19.96 9.78 -3.98
N SER A 228 -19.57 8.72 -4.69
CA SER A 228 -19.65 8.67 -6.14
C SER A 228 -21.09 8.62 -6.65
N ASP A 229 -21.95 7.86 -5.97
CA ASP A 229 -23.40 7.75 -6.24
C ASP A 229 -24.13 9.08 -6.01
N MET A 230 -23.65 9.90 -5.07
CA MET A 230 -24.10 11.28 -4.88
C MET A 230 -23.58 12.25 -5.96
N GLY A 231 -22.86 11.76 -6.97
CA GLY A 231 -22.32 12.55 -8.08
C GLY A 231 -21.04 13.32 -7.73
N ALA A 232 -20.42 13.06 -6.58
CA ALA A 232 -19.16 13.69 -6.21
C ALA A 232 -18.00 13.09 -7.01
N THR A 233 -17.02 13.95 -7.32
CA THR A 233 -15.75 13.53 -7.88
C THR A 233 -14.78 13.24 -6.74
N VAL A 234 -14.56 11.96 -6.46
CA VAL A 234 -13.64 11.52 -5.41
C VAL A 234 -12.20 11.61 -5.89
N VAL A 235 -11.35 12.26 -5.10
CA VAL A 235 -9.90 12.28 -5.25
C VAL A 235 -9.26 11.78 -3.96
N TYR A 236 -8.05 11.22 -4.05
CA TYR A 236 -7.36 10.56 -2.95
C TYR A 236 -6.06 11.27 -2.57
N ALA A 237 -5.77 11.35 -1.27
CA ALA A 237 -4.57 12.01 -0.78
C ALA A 237 -3.25 11.31 -1.17
N ASP A 238 -3.29 10.02 -1.51
CA ASP A 238 -2.10 9.22 -1.83
C ASP A 238 -1.77 9.13 -3.33
N ALA A 239 -2.71 9.50 -4.20
CA ALA A 239 -2.54 9.55 -5.66
C ALA A 239 -1.96 10.90 -6.13
N VAL A 240 -0.86 11.33 -5.51
CA VAL A 240 -0.16 12.59 -5.82
C VAL A 240 1.35 12.37 -5.92
N ASP A 241 2.04 13.31 -6.54
CA ASP A 241 3.51 13.40 -6.44
C ASP A 241 3.88 13.71 -4.98
N HIS A 242 4.38 12.69 -4.29
CA HIS A 242 4.68 12.76 -2.86
C HIS A 242 5.81 13.77 -2.55
N ASP A 243 6.85 13.84 -3.38
CA ASP A 243 7.97 14.77 -3.18
C ASP A 243 7.51 16.21 -3.32
N LYS A 244 6.66 16.47 -4.33
CA LYS A 244 6.05 17.78 -4.51
C LYS A 244 5.09 18.12 -3.37
N ALA A 245 4.26 17.17 -2.93
CA ALA A 245 3.32 17.35 -1.83
C ALA A 245 4.06 17.66 -0.52
N TYR A 246 5.10 16.89 -0.20
CA TYR A 246 5.95 17.10 0.98
C TYR A 246 6.61 18.48 0.97
N LYS A 247 7.18 18.92 -0.15
CA LYS A 247 7.75 20.28 -0.26
C LYS A 247 6.70 21.38 -0.03
N LYS A 248 5.51 21.22 -0.61
CA LYS A 248 4.40 22.17 -0.39
C LYS A 248 3.84 22.13 1.02
N SER A 249 4.00 21.02 1.72
CA SER A 249 3.47 20.85 3.06
C SER A 249 4.07 21.87 4.05
N PHE A 250 5.34 22.28 3.84
CA PHE A 250 5.99 23.36 4.59
C PHE A 250 5.39 24.75 4.36
N GLU A 251 4.62 24.95 3.30
CA GLU A 251 3.89 26.20 3.05
C GLU A 251 2.52 26.22 3.77
N PHE A 252 2.04 25.06 4.24
CA PHE A 252 0.68 24.90 4.75
C PHE A 252 0.52 25.28 6.22
N SER A 253 1.50 24.96 7.07
CA SER A 253 1.42 25.25 8.50
C SER A 253 2.79 25.25 9.16
N ASP A 254 3.10 26.33 9.90
CA ASP A 254 4.32 26.41 10.74
C ASP A 254 4.17 25.66 12.08
N THR A 255 2.97 25.16 12.39
CA THR A 255 2.61 24.66 13.73
C THR A 255 2.24 23.18 13.76
N MET A 256 2.09 22.52 12.60
CA MET A 256 1.85 21.07 12.55
C MET A 256 3.17 20.30 12.73
N PRO A 257 3.33 19.52 13.82
CA PRO A 257 4.61 18.89 14.16
C PRO A 257 4.97 17.67 13.30
N TRP A 258 4.06 17.24 12.41
CA TRP A 258 4.18 16.08 11.52
C TRP A 258 4.36 16.46 10.03
N LEU A 259 4.72 17.72 9.75
CA LEU A 259 5.23 18.16 8.45
C LEU A 259 6.75 17.93 8.32
#